data_AF-A0AAU4UPH3-F1
#
_entry.id   AF-A0AAU4UPH3-F1
#
_cell.length_a   1.000
_cell.length_b   1.000
_cell.length_c   1.000
_cell.angle_alpha   90.00
_cell.angle_beta   90.00
_cell.angle_gamma   90.00
#
_symmetry.space_group_name_H-M   'P 1'
#
loop_
_entity.id
_entity.type
_entity.pdbx_description
1 polymer ?
#
loop_
_entity_poly.entity_id
_entity_poly.type
_entity_poly.pdbx_seq_one_letter_code
_entity_poly.pdbx_strand_id
1 'polypeptide(L)'
;MEGVCLAEALQVGDYLTVATDRMTPEGRRPGEGYARIEWLEHIHNPSFLDPDSTDMYTNMADPIVAVCCQGLPGPVLLRAGDHWVLTEVDPERLAWDAEHPTWPITKSVFIGGQVPQEVHWNRGDLAGPVGVTSKKAGRPPTRRAASFTKPASTLRIGDYLQMHLRFPGHDMGTDEGFHRVEWTGHLTGSRIAGLLADPAWAGGTVTLVSVHGLAGMLVLPEKDVLVLVQPNIERVSGDEREVWHDGPHFELAGVVEPAPHVQDTKDAAHRPAAPEDEGDLYPTVFSTPERRTLHLEGVTGVRPVPAAALPWPHGLFKCQYAERGKHIARSYPGGRRADQTAHAELFAELGDEEFAACPYHQGDWPAIVEAVLAFAEVDEDEEPERASELYAMDHLSPRDREWARRMLSDHIWWDDGSTTFTNGQHRVCAMRQAAVANVPVYGRHLPGQQHPDARDAREHARTTVEKYWTERLVDLWGPGPWPERLGPFLARYRILRWPLPRPDRR
;
A
#
# COMPACT_ATOMS: atom_id res chain seq x y z
N MET A 1 -9.28 1.91 -19.31
CA MET A 1 -10.18 2.47 -18.27
C MET A 1 -10.74 1.30 -17.47
N GLU A 2 -11.12 1.51 -16.21
CA GLU A 2 -11.65 0.45 -15.33
C GLU A 2 -13.16 0.63 -15.15
N GLY A 3 -13.90 -0.48 -15.14
CA GLY A 3 -15.31 -0.56 -14.80
C GLY A 3 -15.53 -1.40 -13.54
N VAL A 4 -16.70 -1.27 -12.94
CA VAL A 4 -17.11 -2.03 -11.75
C VAL A 4 -18.43 -2.73 -12.02
N CYS A 5 -18.49 -4.03 -11.75
CA CYS A 5 -19.72 -4.82 -11.87
C CYS A 5 -19.87 -5.80 -10.71
N LEU A 6 -21.12 -6.15 -10.39
CA LEU A 6 -21.40 -7.23 -9.44
C LEU A 6 -20.91 -8.57 -10.00
N ALA A 7 -20.56 -9.51 -9.11
CA ALA A 7 -20.09 -10.84 -9.50
C ALA A 7 -21.04 -11.54 -10.49
N GLU A 8 -22.35 -11.45 -10.25
CA GLU A 8 -23.42 -12.06 -11.07
C GLU A 8 -23.61 -11.36 -12.43
N ALA A 9 -23.01 -10.19 -12.61
CA ALA A 9 -23.05 -9.42 -13.85
C ALA A 9 -21.81 -9.60 -14.73
N LEU A 10 -20.80 -10.35 -14.26
CA LEU A 10 -19.62 -10.73 -15.03
C LEU A 10 -19.98 -11.62 -16.23
N GLN A 11 -19.14 -11.58 -17.25
CA GLN A 11 -19.31 -12.36 -18.48
C GLN A 11 -17.99 -12.98 -18.96
N VAL A 12 -18.12 -14.06 -19.71
CA VAL A 12 -17.01 -14.61 -20.49
C VAL A 12 -16.50 -13.54 -21.45
N GLY A 13 -15.18 -13.32 -21.43
CA GLY A 13 -14.49 -12.28 -22.17
C GLY A 13 -14.14 -11.04 -21.35
N ASP A 14 -14.77 -10.81 -20.18
CA ASP A 14 -14.38 -9.73 -19.29
C ASP A 14 -12.97 -9.94 -18.74
N TYR A 15 -12.24 -8.86 -18.50
CA TYR A 15 -10.91 -8.92 -17.89
C TYR A 15 -11.04 -8.56 -16.42
N LEU A 16 -11.18 -9.58 -15.58
CA LEU A 16 -11.39 -9.47 -14.14
C LEU A 16 -10.07 -9.17 -13.41
N THR A 17 -10.10 -8.32 -12.39
CA THR A 17 -8.99 -8.19 -11.44
C THR A 17 -8.81 -9.48 -10.66
N VAL A 18 -7.68 -10.15 -10.87
CA VAL A 18 -7.28 -11.40 -10.20
C VAL A 18 -6.11 -11.17 -9.25
N ALA A 19 -5.71 -9.92 -9.07
CA ALA A 19 -4.54 -9.48 -8.34
C ALA A 19 -4.62 -7.97 -8.06
N THR A 20 -4.34 -7.54 -6.83
CA THR A 20 -4.25 -6.12 -6.45
C THR A 20 -2.86 -5.54 -6.71
N ASP A 21 -2.73 -4.24 -6.41
CA ASP A 21 -1.45 -3.54 -6.37
C ASP A 21 -0.46 -4.30 -5.49
N ARG A 22 0.75 -4.49 -6.02
CA ARG A 22 1.90 -5.05 -5.32
C ARG A 22 3.01 -4.03 -5.31
N MET A 23 3.87 -4.07 -4.29
CA MET A 23 5.11 -3.30 -4.33
C MET A 23 6.01 -3.83 -5.45
N THR A 24 6.24 -3.01 -6.47
CA THR A 24 7.10 -3.35 -7.62
C THR A 24 8.04 -2.19 -7.97
N PRO A 25 9.33 -2.46 -8.22
CA PRO A 25 10.33 -1.43 -8.58
C PRO A 25 10.01 -0.67 -9.86
N GLU A 26 9.26 -1.31 -10.75
CA GLU A 26 8.93 -0.79 -12.08
C GLU A 26 7.62 0.01 -12.09
N GLY A 27 6.92 0.06 -10.95
CA GLY A 27 5.53 0.50 -10.86
C GLY A 27 4.56 -0.49 -11.52
N ARG A 28 3.26 -0.27 -11.31
CA ARG A 28 2.22 -1.09 -11.94
C ARG A 28 2.16 -0.82 -13.44
N ARG A 29 2.26 -1.90 -14.23
CA ARG A 29 2.16 -1.83 -15.69
C ARG A 29 0.68 -1.80 -16.12
N PRO A 30 0.32 -1.10 -17.23
CA PRO A 30 -1.06 -1.09 -17.70
C PRO A 30 -1.60 -2.50 -17.95
N GLY A 31 -2.76 -2.83 -17.35
CA GLY A 31 -3.41 -4.14 -17.49
C GLY A 31 -2.80 -5.27 -16.63
N GLU A 32 -1.79 -4.96 -15.81
CA GLU A 32 -1.28 -5.86 -14.76
C GLU A 32 -2.37 -6.16 -13.72
N GLY A 33 -2.45 -7.43 -13.31
CA GLY A 33 -3.39 -7.90 -12.31
C GLY A 33 -4.77 -8.26 -12.85
N TYR A 34 -4.96 -8.22 -14.17
CA TYR A 34 -6.22 -8.60 -14.81
C TYR A 34 -6.06 -9.86 -15.64
N ALA A 35 -7.08 -10.71 -15.68
CA ALA A 35 -7.13 -11.91 -16.51
C ALA A 35 -8.50 -12.06 -17.17
N ARG A 36 -8.52 -12.55 -18.41
CA ARG A 36 -9.76 -12.76 -19.18
C ARG A 36 -10.55 -13.91 -18.60
N ILE A 37 -11.84 -13.72 -18.33
CA ILE A 37 -12.77 -14.79 -17.96
C ILE A 37 -13.00 -15.67 -19.19
N GLU A 38 -12.65 -16.94 -19.11
CA GLU A 38 -12.85 -17.94 -20.17
C GLU A 38 -14.10 -18.79 -19.92
N TRP A 39 -14.47 -18.96 -18.64
CA TRP A 39 -15.63 -19.72 -18.21
C TRP A 39 -16.21 -19.14 -16.93
N LEU A 40 -17.54 -19.21 -16.78
CA LEU A 40 -18.26 -18.67 -15.63
C LEU A 40 -19.48 -19.52 -15.29
N GLU A 41 -19.68 -19.79 -13.99
CA GLU A 41 -20.82 -20.52 -13.44
C GLU A 41 -21.45 -19.75 -12.27
N HIS A 42 -22.77 -19.74 -12.22
CA HIS A 42 -23.53 -19.31 -11.05
C HIS A 42 -23.93 -20.55 -10.24
N ILE A 43 -23.55 -20.56 -8.97
CA ILE A 43 -23.85 -21.63 -8.02
C ILE A 43 -24.96 -21.11 -7.11
N HIS A 44 -26.19 -21.52 -7.40
CA HIS A 44 -27.35 -21.23 -6.57
C HIS A 44 -27.47 -22.27 -5.45
N ASN A 45 -27.61 -21.82 -4.20
CA ASN A 45 -27.59 -22.69 -3.01
C ASN A 45 -26.30 -23.51 -2.88
N PRO A 46 -25.15 -22.89 -2.58
CA PRO A 46 -23.85 -23.56 -2.47
C PRO A 46 -23.79 -24.49 -1.25
N SER A 47 -24.26 -25.74 -1.41
CA SER A 47 -24.37 -26.72 -0.32
C SER A 47 -23.02 -27.22 0.24
N PHE A 48 -21.91 -26.81 -0.36
CA PHE A 48 -20.55 -27.10 0.10
C PHE A 48 -20.05 -26.12 1.17
N LEU A 49 -20.75 -25.01 1.42
CA LEU A 49 -20.42 -24.11 2.52
C LEU A 49 -20.64 -24.82 3.86
N ASP A 50 -19.86 -24.43 4.86
CA ASP A 50 -19.99 -24.99 6.20
C ASP A 50 -21.32 -24.53 6.83
N PRO A 51 -22.27 -25.45 7.11
CA PRO A 51 -23.57 -25.09 7.68
C PRO A 51 -23.47 -24.58 9.12
N ASP A 52 -22.36 -24.87 9.81
CA ASP A 52 -22.12 -24.46 11.19
C ASP A 52 -21.22 -23.19 11.26
N SER A 53 -20.91 -22.58 10.12
CA SER A 53 -20.10 -21.36 10.05
C SER A 53 -20.71 -20.24 10.88
N THR A 54 -19.86 -19.52 11.62
CA THR A 54 -20.27 -18.25 12.26
C THR A 54 -19.92 -17.02 11.42
N ASP A 55 -19.20 -17.22 10.31
CA ASP A 55 -18.80 -16.14 9.42
C ASP A 55 -20.02 -15.63 8.63
N MET A 56 -20.22 -14.32 8.66
CA MET A 56 -21.36 -13.68 8.03
C MET A 56 -21.30 -13.79 6.50
N TYR A 57 -20.10 -13.74 5.91
CA TYR A 57 -19.94 -13.81 4.46
C TYR A 57 -20.25 -15.20 3.93
N THR A 58 -19.85 -16.24 4.66
CA THR A 58 -20.18 -17.64 4.38
C THR A 58 -21.69 -17.87 4.50
N ASN A 59 -22.31 -17.44 5.60
CA ASN A 59 -23.73 -17.68 5.86
C ASN A 59 -24.69 -16.98 4.88
N MET A 60 -24.28 -15.84 4.32
CA MET A 60 -25.11 -15.05 3.40
C MET A 60 -24.75 -15.26 1.92
N ALA A 61 -23.83 -16.18 1.60
CA ALA A 61 -23.39 -16.39 0.24
C ALA A 61 -24.44 -17.15 -0.59
N ASP A 62 -25.29 -16.42 -1.31
CA ASP A 62 -26.16 -16.94 -2.37
C ASP A 62 -26.57 -15.82 -3.34
N PRO A 63 -26.27 -15.90 -4.65
CA PRO A 63 -25.46 -16.92 -5.33
C PRO A 63 -23.94 -16.72 -5.19
N ILE A 64 -23.16 -17.80 -5.39
CA ILE A 64 -21.69 -17.72 -5.57
C ILE A 64 -21.37 -17.79 -7.07
N VAL A 65 -20.48 -16.92 -7.55
CA VAL A 65 -20.00 -16.96 -8.94
C VAL A 65 -18.62 -17.60 -8.97
N ALA A 66 -18.49 -18.66 -9.77
CA ALA A 66 -17.21 -19.30 -10.04
C ALA A 66 -16.70 -18.89 -11.42
N VAL A 67 -15.44 -18.46 -11.50
CA VAL A 67 -14.81 -18.04 -12.75
C VAL A 67 -13.54 -18.83 -13.03
N CYS A 68 -13.32 -19.19 -14.29
CA CYS A 68 -12.03 -19.68 -14.76
C CYS A 68 -11.42 -18.61 -15.64
N CYS A 69 -10.35 -17.98 -15.15
CA CYS A 69 -9.67 -16.92 -15.88
C CYS A 69 -8.39 -17.44 -16.53
N GLN A 70 -8.05 -16.84 -17.67
CA GLN A 70 -6.86 -17.16 -18.45
C GLN A 70 -5.58 -17.08 -17.61
N GLY A 71 -4.73 -18.11 -17.72
CA GLY A 71 -3.46 -18.19 -17.01
C GLY A 71 -3.55 -18.48 -15.50
N LEU A 72 -4.75 -18.58 -14.91
CA LEU A 72 -4.91 -18.96 -13.51
C LEU A 72 -4.67 -20.47 -13.31
N PRO A 73 -4.07 -20.88 -12.18
CA PRO A 73 -3.86 -22.28 -11.86
C PRO A 73 -5.15 -22.99 -11.41
N GLY A 74 -6.22 -22.27 -11.08
CA GLY A 74 -7.49 -22.80 -10.58
C GLY A 74 -8.68 -21.90 -10.92
N PRO A 75 -9.92 -22.41 -10.88
CA PRO A 75 -11.10 -21.56 -10.82
C PRO A 75 -11.11 -20.75 -9.52
N VAL A 76 -11.79 -19.61 -9.53
CA VAL A 76 -11.97 -18.73 -8.36
C VAL A 76 -13.44 -18.71 -8.00
N LEU A 77 -13.75 -19.03 -6.74
CA LEU A 77 -15.05 -18.75 -6.12
C LEU A 77 -15.04 -17.28 -5.67
N LEU A 78 -15.75 -16.42 -6.38
CA LEU A 78 -15.76 -14.99 -6.13
C LEU A 78 -16.60 -14.66 -4.90
N ARG A 79 -16.12 -13.68 -4.13
CA ARG A 79 -16.91 -13.04 -3.09
C ARG A 79 -18.06 -12.24 -3.72
N ALA A 80 -19.19 -12.18 -3.03
CA ALA A 80 -20.27 -11.27 -3.38
C ALA A 80 -19.80 -9.79 -3.31
N GLY A 81 -20.27 -8.97 -4.24
CA GLY A 81 -19.99 -7.54 -4.28
C GLY A 81 -19.38 -7.08 -5.61
N ASP A 82 -18.73 -5.93 -5.54
CA ASP A 82 -18.17 -5.20 -6.68
C ASP A 82 -16.82 -5.77 -7.12
N HIS A 83 -16.71 -6.06 -8.41
CA HIS A 83 -15.53 -6.57 -9.07
C HIS A 83 -15.06 -5.60 -10.14
N TRP A 84 -13.75 -5.39 -10.20
CA TRP A 84 -13.12 -4.51 -11.16
C TRP A 84 -12.82 -5.24 -12.45
N VAL A 85 -13.20 -4.62 -13.58
CA VAL A 85 -12.95 -5.16 -14.93
C VAL A 85 -12.29 -4.12 -15.83
N LEU A 86 -11.43 -4.56 -16.76
CA LEU A 86 -10.93 -3.66 -17.80
C LEU A 86 -11.98 -3.46 -18.89
N THR A 87 -12.21 -2.19 -19.24
CA THR A 87 -13.00 -1.82 -20.42
C THR A 87 -12.13 -1.55 -21.64
N GLU A 88 -10.82 -1.41 -21.45
CA GLU A 88 -9.85 -1.18 -22.53
C GLU A 88 -8.66 -2.13 -22.34
N VAL A 89 -8.32 -2.87 -23.39
CA VAL A 89 -7.24 -3.86 -23.39
C VAL A 89 -6.36 -3.62 -24.62
N ASP A 90 -5.06 -3.92 -24.53
CA ASP A 90 -4.20 -3.86 -25.70
C ASP A 90 -4.73 -4.81 -26.81
N PRO A 91 -4.85 -4.36 -28.08
CA PRO A 91 -5.40 -5.18 -29.15
C PRO A 91 -4.65 -6.48 -29.39
N GLU A 92 -3.32 -6.50 -29.20
CA GLU A 92 -2.49 -7.68 -29.40
C GLU A 92 -2.79 -8.71 -28.30
N ARG A 93 -2.88 -8.25 -27.06
CA ARG A 93 -3.33 -9.08 -25.93
C ARG A 93 -4.74 -9.61 -26.16
N LEU A 94 -5.68 -8.74 -26.52
CA LEU A 94 -7.08 -9.12 -26.73
C LEU A 94 -7.24 -10.21 -27.78
N ALA A 95 -6.49 -10.11 -28.89
CA ALA A 95 -6.48 -11.13 -29.94
C ALA A 95 -5.82 -12.43 -29.48
N TRP A 96 -4.63 -12.35 -28.85
CA TRP A 96 -3.92 -13.52 -28.35
C TRP A 96 -4.76 -14.30 -27.33
N ASP A 97 -5.35 -13.58 -26.36
CA ASP A 97 -6.12 -14.13 -25.25
C ASP A 97 -7.38 -14.89 -25.77
N ALA A 98 -7.96 -14.45 -26.89
CA ALA A 98 -9.07 -15.13 -27.55
C ALA A 98 -8.66 -16.39 -28.33
N GLU A 99 -7.46 -16.41 -28.91
CA GLU A 99 -6.95 -17.52 -29.73
C GLU A 99 -6.30 -18.64 -28.88
N HIS A 100 -5.89 -18.34 -27.65
CA HIS A 100 -5.12 -19.24 -26.79
C HIS A 100 -5.78 -19.48 -25.41
N PRO A 101 -6.98 -20.08 -25.37
CA PRO A 101 -7.66 -20.35 -24.10
C PRO A 101 -6.85 -21.31 -23.21
N THR A 102 -6.82 -21.04 -21.92
CA THR A 102 -6.18 -21.88 -20.90
C THR A 102 -7.06 -23.06 -20.50
N TRP A 103 -8.37 -22.84 -20.43
CA TRP A 103 -9.33 -23.76 -19.86
C TRP A 103 -10.09 -24.51 -20.96
N PRO A 104 -9.94 -25.84 -21.09
CA PRO A 104 -10.70 -26.65 -22.06
C PRO A 104 -12.12 -26.99 -21.54
N ILE A 105 -12.74 -26.11 -20.77
CA ILE A 105 -13.96 -26.41 -20.03
C ILE A 105 -15.19 -26.30 -20.95
N THR A 106 -16.00 -27.35 -20.95
CA THR A 106 -17.27 -27.43 -21.71
C THR A 106 -18.45 -27.85 -20.82
N LYS A 107 -18.22 -28.07 -19.53
CA LYS A 107 -19.18 -28.58 -18.54
C LYS A 107 -18.95 -27.89 -17.20
N SER A 108 -19.97 -27.89 -16.35
CA SER A 108 -19.86 -27.31 -15.01
C SER A 108 -18.76 -27.98 -14.18
N VAL A 109 -17.95 -27.17 -13.50
CA VAL A 109 -16.88 -27.60 -12.59
C VAL A 109 -17.45 -27.85 -11.19
N PHE A 110 -18.37 -27.01 -10.74
CA PHE A 110 -18.92 -27.07 -9.39
C PHE A 110 -20.30 -27.71 -9.34
N ILE A 111 -20.62 -28.36 -8.22
CA ILE A 111 -21.97 -28.87 -7.98
C ILE A 111 -22.95 -27.70 -7.92
N GLY A 112 -24.06 -27.83 -8.64
CA GLY A 112 -25.06 -26.76 -8.75
C GLY A 112 -24.64 -25.60 -9.66
N GLY A 113 -23.42 -25.62 -10.23
CA GLY A 113 -22.94 -24.61 -11.16
C GLY A 113 -23.73 -24.60 -12.47
N GLN A 114 -24.27 -23.43 -12.81
CA GLN A 114 -25.03 -23.19 -14.04
C GLN A 114 -24.36 -22.10 -14.86
N VAL A 115 -24.15 -22.36 -16.15
CA VAL A 115 -23.66 -21.33 -17.08
C VAL A 115 -24.82 -20.36 -17.37
N PRO A 116 -24.66 -19.05 -17.10
CA PRO A 116 -25.74 -18.10 -17.36
C PRO A 116 -26.05 -18.03 -18.86
N GLN A 117 -27.33 -18.08 -19.21
CA GLN A 117 -27.80 -18.03 -20.61
C GLN A 117 -28.08 -16.61 -21.11
N GLU A 118 -28.28 -15.66 -20.20
CA GLU A 118 -28.62 -14.27 -20.51
C GLU A 118 -27.70 -13.31 -19.77
N VAL A 119 -27.52 -12.12 -20.36
CA VAL A 119 -26.80 -11.01 -19.73
C VAL A 119 -27.59 -10.52 -18.53
N HIS A 120 -26.96 -10.48 -17.36
CA HIS A 120 -27.59 -9.97 -16.15
C HIS A 120 -27.96 -8.48 -16.29
N TRP A 121 -29.20 -8.13 -15.92
CA TRP A 121 -29.76 -6.78 -16.08
C TRP A 121 -29.00 -5.67 -15.32
N ASN A 122 -28.34 -6.02 -14.20
CA ASN A 122 -27.49 -5.08 -13.42
C ASN A 122 -26.13 -4.75 -14.05
N ARG A 123 -25.80 -5.28 -15.24
CA ARG A 123 -24.53 -4.95 -15.91
C ARG A 123 -24.45 -3.47 -16.33
N GLY A 124 -25.59 -2.78 -16.44
CA GLY A 124 -25.65 -1.37 -16.84
C GLY A 124 -25.10 -1.15 -18.26
N ASP A 125 -24.41 -0.02 -18.46
CA ASP A 125 -23.86 0.41 -19.75
C ASP A 125 -22.42 -0.11 -20.03
N LEU A 126 -21.93 -1.06 -19.23
CA LEU A 126 -20.59 -1.62 -19.42
C LEU A 126 -20.52 -2.44 -20.72
N ALA A 127 -20.03 -1.80 -21.77
CA ALA A 127 -19.54 -2.48 -22.96
C ALA A 127 -18.34 -3.39 -22.57
N GLY A 128 -18.27 -4.57 -23.17
CA GLY A 128 -17.12 -5.46 -22.99
C GLY A 128 -15.79 -4.80 -23.41
N PRO A 129 -14.65 -5.45 -23.12
CA PRO A 129 -13.33 -4.86 -23.36
C PRO A 129 -13.14 -4.49 -24.84
N VAL A 130 -12.67 -3.26 -25.10
CA VAL A 130 -12.31 -2.79 -26.44
C VAL A 130 -10.79 -2.68 -26.60
N GLY A 131 -10.30 -2.99 -27.81
CA GLY A 131 -8.89 -2.87 -28.16
C GLY A 131 -8.46 -1.40 -28.23
N VAL A 132 -7.54 -0.97 -27.35
CA VAL A 132 -6.98 0.38 -27.34
C VAL A 132 -5.45 0.32 -27.27
N THR A 133 -4.78 0.95 -28.24
CA THR A 133 -3.32 0.99 -28.30
C THR A 133 -2.75 1.75 -27.09
N SER A 134 -1.98 1.04 -26.25
CA SER A 134 -1.29 1.67 -25.11
C SER A 134 -0.20 2.63 -25.60
N LYS A 135 -0.14 3.83 -24.99
CA LYS A 135 0.90 4.83 -25.30
C LYS A 135 2.25 4.57 -24.61
N LYS A 136 2.33 3.57 -23.73
CA LYS A 136 3.52 3.28 -22.91
C LYS A 136 3.71 1.77 -22.77
N ALA A 137 4.44 1.17 -23.71
CA ALA A 137 5.02 -0.15 -23.47
C ALA A 137 6.14 -0.02 -22.43
N GLY A 138 6.15 -0.90 -21.43
CA GLY A 138 7.24 -1.00 -20.47
C GLY A 138 8.50 -1.52 -21.16
N ARG A 139 9.68 -1.22 -20.60
CA ARG A 139 10.89 -1.95 -21.02
C ARG A 139 10.81 -3.37 -20.44
N PRO A 140 11.13 -4.42 -21.22
CA PRO A 140 11.24 -5.75 -20.66
C PRO A 140 12.26 -5.76 -19.51
N PRO A 141 11.97 -6.48 -18.41
CA PRO A 141 12.92 -6.59 -17.31
C PRO A 141 14.17 -7.33 -17.81
N THR A 142 15.33 -6.97 -17.28
CA THR A 142 16.61 -7.59 -17.64
C THR A 142 16.71 -9.05 -17.18
N ARG A 143 15.97 -9.40 -16.12
CA ARG A 143 15.82 -10.76 -15.59
C ARG A 143 14.40 -10.96 -15.03
N ARG A 144 13.94 -12.21 -15.05
CA ARG A 144 12.71 -12.67 -14.39
C ARG A 144 13.07 -13.28 -13.04
N ALA A 145 12.16 -13.20 -12.08
CA ALA A 145 12.27 -13.93 -10.83
C ALA A 145 12.36 -15.44 -11.10
N ALA A 146 13.25 -16.16 -10.39
CA ALA A 146 13.26 -17.61 -10.48
C ALA A 146 12.00 -18.17 -9.82
N SER A 147 11.46 -19.19 -10.45
CA SER A 147 10.30 -19.91 -9.97
C SER A 147 10.55 -21.39 -10.11
N PHE A 148 9.83 -22.17 -9.30
CA PHE A 148 9.88 -23.62 -9.33
C PHE A 148 8.47 -24.17 -9.25
N THR A 149 8.29 -25.40 -9.75
CA THR A 149 7.01 -26.10 -9.69
C THR A 149 6.97 -27.01 -8.47
N LYS A 150 5.80 -27.08 -7.85
CA LYS A 150 5.50 -28.05 -6.79
C LYS A 150 4.02 -28.43 -6.81
N PRO A 151 3.61 -29.57 -6.24
CA PRO A 151 2.20 -29.94 -6.19
C PRO A 151 1.38 -28.93 -5.37
N ALA A 152 0.14 -28.65 -5.78
CA ALA A 152 -0.76 -27.72 -5.11
C ALA A 152 -0.92 -28.03 -3.60
N SER A 153 -1.04 -29.31 -3.23
CA SER A 153 -1.14 -29.76 -1.83
C SER A 153 0.06 -29.39 -0.94
N THR A 154 1.19 -28.97 -1.53
CA THR A 154 2.42 -28.55 -0.84
C THR A 154 2.56 -27.03 -0.71
N LEU A 155 1.58 -26.25 -1.18
CA LEU A 155 1.53 -24.81 -0.94
C LEU A 155 1.53 -24.48 0.56
N ARG A 156 2.23 -23.42 0.93
CA ARG A 156 2.28 -22.91 2.29
C ARG A 156 1.97 -21.41 2.31
N ILE A 157 1.52 -20.94 3.46
CA ILE A 157 1.37 -19.51 3.73
C ILE A 157 2.73 -18.82 3.53
N GLY A 158 2.72 -17.67 2.86
CA GLY A 158 3.91 -16.91 2.46
C GLY A 158 4.52 -17.30 1.12
N ASP A 159 4.06 -18.36 0.46
CA ASP A 159 4.44 -18.63 -0.93
C ASP A 159 3.93 -17.55 -1.86
N TYR A 160 4.72 -17.20 -2.88
CA TYR A 160 4.25 -16.33 -3.95
C TYR A 160 3.83 -17.20 -5.14
N LEU A 161 2.53 -17.46 -5.25
CA LEU A 161 1.90 -18.30 -6.27
C LEU A 161 1.65 -17.50 -7.55
N GLN A 162 1.98 -18.07 -8.71
CA GLN A 162 1.62 -17.49 -9.99
C GLN A 162 0.10 -17.56 -10.20
N MET A 163 -0.55 -16.41 -10.10
CA MET A 163 -1.98 -16.23 -10.31
C MET A 163 -2.33 -15.91 -11.75
N HIS A 164 -1.49 -15.19 -12.49
CA HIS A 164 -1.78 -14.89 -13.89
C HIS A 164 -0.53 -14.78 -14.74
N LEU A 165 -0.72 -15.00 -16.03
CA LEU A 165 0.23 -14.81 -17.10
C LEU A 165 -0.46 -13.96 -18.16
N ARG A 166 0.21 -12.92 -18.68
CA ARG A 166 -0.38 -12.10 -19.75
C ARG A 166 0.54 -11.94 -20.94
N PHE A 167 -0.08 -11.76 -22.10
CA PHE A 167 0.59 -11.52 -23.36
C PHE A 167 0.70 -10.01 -23.66
N PRO A 168 1.80 -9.56 -24.31
CA PRO A 168 3.00 -10.33 -24.57
C PRO A 168 3.85 -10.48 -23.30
N GLY A 169 4.48 -11.63 -23.12
CA GLY A 169 5.23 -11.93 -21.89
C GLY A 169 6.41 -10.98 -21.62
N HIS A 170 6.90 -10.24 -22.61
CA HIS A 170 7.94 -9.22 -22.42
C HIS A 170 7.41 -7.96 -21.73
N ASP A 171 6.10 -7.72 -21.76
CA ASP A 171 5.46 -6.61 -21.08
C ASP A 171 5.21 -6.87 -19.60
N MET A 172 5.43 -8.08 -19.10
CA MET A 172 5.33 -8.37 -17.67
C MET A 172 6.52 -7.78 -16.90
N GLY A 173 6.34 -7.37 -15.65
CA GLY A 173 7.44 -7.00 -14.72
C GLY A 173 8.13 -8.21 -14.07
N THR A 174 9.28 -8.01 -13.41
CA THR A 174 10.20 -9.08 -12.92
C THR A 174 9.51 -10.30 -12.30
N ASP A 175 8.58 -10.07 -11.37
CA ASP A 175 7.79 -11.04 -10.61
C ASP A 175 6.27 -10.79 -10.77
N GLU A 176 5.88 -10.14 -11.87
CA GLU A 176 4.47 -9.92 -12.18
C GLU A 176 3.72 -11.24 -12.28
N GLY A 177 2.50 -11.27 -11.73
CA GLY A 177 1.66 -12.46 -11.73
C GLY A 177 1.84 -13.34 -10.51
N PHE A 178 2.88 -13.16 -9.70
CA PHE A 178 3.07 -13.91 -8.46
C PHE A 178 2.48 -13.15 -7.27
N HIS A 179 1.69 -13.80 -6.43
CA HIS A 179 0.99 -13.20 -5.29
C HIS A 179 1.09 -14.07 -4.03
N ARG A 180 1.20 -13.42 -2.87
CA ARG A 180 1.40 -14.08 -1.58
C ARG A 180 0.19 -14.93 -1.21
N VAL A 181 0.42 -16.18 -0.85
CA VAL A 181 -0.57 -17.08 -0.28
C VAL A 181 -0.76 -16.70 1.18
N GLU A 182 -1.99 -16.37 1.55
CA GLU A 182 -2.34 -15.91 2.91
C GLU A 182 -2.98 -17.03 3.73
N TRP A 183 -3.68 -17.94 3.06
CA TRP A 183 -4.33 -19.08 3.72
C TRP A 183 -4.36 -20.30 2.80
N THR A 184 -4.31 -21.49 3.40
CA THR A 184 -4.41 -22.77 2.69
C THR A 184 -5.29 -23.76 3.43
N GLY A 185 -6.14 -24.49 2.72
CA GLY A 185 -6.93 -25.60 3.25
C GLY A 185 -7.05 -26.75 2.26
N HIS A 186 -7.28 -27.97 2.75
CA HIS A 186 -7.37 -29.18 1.91
C HIS A 186 -8.73 -29.87 2.02
N LEU A 187 -9.28 -30.28 0.88
CA LEU A 187 -10.41 -31.20 0.77
C LEU A 187 -9.95 -32.50 0.14
N THR A 188 -10.30 -33.62 0.77
CA THR A 188 -9.90 -34.96 0.32
C THR A 188 -11.06 -35.95 0.36
N GLY A 189 -10.93 -37.05 -0.39
CA GLY A 189 -11.86 -38.17 -0.35
C GLY A 189 -13.29 -37.79 -0.76
N SER A 190 -14.28 -38.28 0.00
CA SER A 190 -15.70 -38.07 -0.32
C SER A 190 -16.14 -36.61 -0.24
N ARG A 191 -15.38 -35.73 0.42
CA ARG A 191 -15.72 -34.30 0.56
C ARG A 191 -15.54 -33.53 -0.75
N ILE A 192 -14.63 -33.99 -1.61
CA ILE A 192 -14.43 -33.42 -2.96
C ILE A 192 -15.74 -33.53 -3.78
N ALA A 193 -16.46 -34.63 -3.61
CA ALA A 193 -17.75 -34.86 -4.26
C ALA A 193 -18.91 -34.00 -3.72
N GLY A 194 -18.68 -33.19 -2.68
CA GLY A 194 -19.61 -32.13 -2.25
C GLY A 194 -19.36 -30.80 -2.96
N LEU A 195 -18.13 -30.55 -3.42
CA LEU A 195 -17.72 -29.31 -4.09
C LEU A 195 -17.78 -29.41 -5.62
N LEU A 196 -17.22 -30.48 -6.17
CA LEU A 196 -16.98 -30.62 -7.62
C LEU A 196 -18.02 -31.51 -8.29
N ALA A 197 -18.48 -31.09 -9.47
CA ALA A 197 -19.38 -31.88 -10.31
C ALA A 197 -18.68 -33.14 -10.88
N ASP A 198 -17.38 -33.05 -11.13
CA ASP A 198 -16.51 -34.17 -11.49
C ASP A 198 -15.34 -34.29 -10.50
N PRO A 199 -15.43 -35.16 -9.47
CA PRO A 199 -14.35 -35.34 -8.49
C PRO A 199 -13.02 -35.81 -9.08
N ALA A 200 -13.02 -36.42 -10.28
CA ALA A 200 -11.79 -36.84 -10.94
C ALA A 200 -10.91 -35.65 -11.34
N TRP A 201 -11.51 -34.48 -11.57
CA TRP A 201 -10.79 -33.24 -11.86
C TRP A 201 -9.80 -32.85 -10.75
N ALA A 202 -10.09 -33.20 -9.49
CA ALA A 202 -9.24 -32.86 -8.35
C ALA A 202 -7.91 -33.63 -8.32
N GLY A 203 -7.76 -34.77 -9.00
CA GLY A 203 -6.55 -35.59 -8.85
C GLY A 203 -6.34 -36.17 -7.43
N GLY A 204 -7.41 -36.26 -6.64
CA GLY A 204 -7.42 -36.87 -5.30
C GLY A 204 -7.42 -35.87 -4.13
N THR A 205 -7.00 -34.62 -4.34
CA THR A 205 -7.03 -33.53 -3.34
C THR A 205 -7.40 -32.22 -4.00
N VAL A 206 -8.23 -31.41 -3.35
CA VAL A 206 -8.43 -30.00 -3.71
C VAL A 206 -7.72 -29.14 -2.68
N THR A 207 -6.82 -28.28 -3.14
CA THR A 207 -6.20 -27.24 -2.30
C THR A 207 -6.96 -25.94 -2.49
N LEU A 208 -7.51 -25.41 -1.41
CA LEU A 208 -8.16 -24.12 -1.35
C LEU A 208 -7.16 -23.07 -0.88
N VAL A 209 -7.13 -21.92 -1.53
CA VAL A 209 -6.13 -20.89 -1.25
C VAL A 209 -6.79 -19.51 -1.23
N SER A 210 -6.48 -18.73 -0.19
CA SER A 210 -6.67 -17.28 -0.23
C SER A 210 -5.35 -16.65 -0.65
N VAL A 211 -5.38 -15.79 -1.66
CA VAL A 211 -4.20 -15.15 -2.21
C VAL A 211 -4.34 -13.64 -2.07
N HIS A 212 -3.26 -12.98 -1.67
CA HIS A 212 -3.23 -11.55 -1.48
C HIS A 212 -3.73 -10.80 -2.72
N GLY A 213 -4.80 -10.03 -2.53
CA GLY A 213 -5.41 -9.23 -3.59
C GLY A 213 -6.44 -9.95 -4.48
N LEU A 214 -6.71 -11.23 -4.25
CA LEU A 214 -7.77 -11.93 -4.97
C LEU A 214 -9.11 -11.71 -4.26
N ALA A 215 -10.14 -11.28 -5.00
CA ALA A 215 -11.49 -11.07 -4.47
C ALA A 215 -12.29 -12.39 -4.35
N GLY A 216 -11.70 -13.42 -3.77
CA GLY A 216 -12.30 -14.75 -3.68
C GLY A 216 -11.33 -15.85 -3.30
N MET A 217 -11.82 -17.10 -3.32
CA MET A 217 -11.05 -18.29 -2.99
C MET A 217 -10.63 -19.03 -4.26
N LEU A 218 -9.34 -19.32 -4.39
CA LEU A 218 -8.80 -20.12 -5.48
C LEU A 218 -8.96 -21.61 -5.17
N VAL A 219 -9.48 -22.36 -6.14
CA VAL A 219 -9.70 -23.82 -6.03
C VAL A 219 -8.70 -24.53 -6.92
N LEU A 220 -7.71 -25.19 -6.33
CA LEU A 220 -6.64 -25.86 -7.06
C LEU A 220 -6.86 -27.37 -7.06
N PRO A 221 -6.87 -28.03 -8.25
CA PRO A 221 -6.75 -29.48 -8.30
C PRO A 221 -5.32 -29.88 -7.92
N GLU A 222 -5.12 -31.16 -7.61
CA GLU A 222 -3.78 -31.71 -7.39
C GLU A 222 -3.00 -31.77 -8.70
N LYS A 223 -2.25 -30.70 -8.96
CA LYS A 223 -1.32 -30.53 -10.07
C LYS A 223 -0.15 -29.66 -9.65
N ASP A 224 0.87 -29.61 -10.50
CA ASP A 224 1.98 -28.70 -10.31
C ASP A 224 1.53 -27.23 -10.48
N VAL A 225 1.92 -26.42 -9.50
CA VAL A 225 1.75 -24.96 -9.48
C VAL A 225 3.11 -24.29 -9.45
N LEU A 226 3.19 -23.08 -10.00
CA LEU A 226 4.43 -22.31 -10.08
C LEU A 226 4.51 -21.30 -8.93
N VAL A 227 5.60 -21.32 -8.18
CA VAL A 227 5.85 -20.42 -7.05
C VAL A 227 7.23 -19.78 -7.17
N LEU A 228 7.43 -18.59 -6.59
CA LEU A 228 8.76 -17.98 -6.54
C LEU A 228 9.73 -18.79 -5.67
N VAL A 229 10.98 -18.89 -6.12
CA VAL A 229 12.08 -19.44 -5.32
C VAL A 229 12.34 -18.52 -4.12
N GLN A 230 12.59 -17.24 -4.42
CA GLN A 230 12.73 -16.17 -3.43
C GLN A 230 12.02 -14.88 -3.92
N PRO A 231 11.05 -14.35 -3.15
CA PRO A 231 10.43 -13.06 -3.45
C PRO A 231 11.36 -11.88 -3.13
N ASN A 232 11.08 -10.71 -3.71
CA ASN A 232 11.75 -9.46 -3.35
C ASN A 232 11.53 -9.13 -1.86
N ILE A 233 12.61 -8.91 -1.10
CA ILE A 233 12.54 -8.59 0.33
C ILE A 233 11.75 -7.31 0.65
N GLU A 234 11.81 -6.29 -0.21
CA GLU A 234 11.02 -5.05 -0.08
C GLU A 234 9.53 -5.34 -0.25
N ARG A 235 9.20 -6.25 -1.16
CA ARG A 235 7.82 -6.70 -1.34
C ARG A 235 7.34 -7.50 -0.14
N VAL A 236 8.13 -8.46 0.36
CA VAL A 236 7.81 -9.23 1.57
C VAL A 236 7.54 -8.29 2.75
N SER A 237 8.44 -7.34 3.01
CA SER A 237 8.27 -6.33 4.08
C SER A 237 7.07 -5.40 3.87
N GLY A 238 6.65 -5.18 2.62
CA GLY A 238 5.41 -4.48 2.29
C GLY A 238 4.18 -5.32 2.64
N ASP A 239 4.12 -6.54 2.11
CA ASP A 239 3.00 -7.46 2.24
C ASP A 239 2.77 -7.88 3.71
N GLU A 240 3.83 -8.08 4.51
CA GLU A 240 3.73 -8.42 5.94
C GLU A 240 3.16 -7.31 6.83
N ARG A 241 3.21 -6.06 6.36
CA ARG A 241 2.69 -4.90 7.11
C ARG A 241 1.23 -4.61 6.82
N GLU A 242 0.69 -5.14 5.74
CA GLU A 242 -0.73 -5.01 5.43
C GLU A 242 -1.50 -6.03 6.28
N VAL A 243 -2.35 -5.53 7.18
CA VAL A 243 -3.24 -6.38 7.99
C VAL A 243 -4.30 -6.96 7.05
N TRP A 244 -4.06 -8.16 6.52
CA TRP A 244 -4.99 -8.88 5.64
C TRP A 244 -5.18 -10.33 6.06
N HIS A 245 -6.38 -10.83 5.75
CA HIS A 245 -7.10 -11.94 6.40
C HIS A 245 -6.29 -13.21 6.71
N ASP A 246 -6.26 -13.59 8.00
CA ASP A 246 -5.73 -14.87 8.52
C ASP A 246 -6.59 -16.11 8.16
N GLY A 247 -7.60 -15.97 7.29
CA GLY A 247 -8.63 -16.99 7.11
C GLY A 247 -9.17 -17.14 5.69
N PRO A 248 -10.03 -18.15 5.48
CA PRO A 248 -10.65 -18.38 4.18
C PRO A 248 -11.69 -17.29 3.86
N HIS A 249 -11.88 -16.99 2.58
CA HIS A 249 -12.99 -16.13 2.14
C HIS A 249 -14.37 -16.77 2.30
N PHE A 250 -14.42 -18.11 2.31
CA PHE A 250 -15.61 -18.93 2.54
C PHE A 250 -15.22 -20.12 3.39
N GLU A 251 -15.95 -20.40 4.46
CA GLU A 251 -15.77 -21.63 5.21
C GLU A 251 -16.49 -22.77 4.47
N LEU A 252 -15.74 -23.77 4.02
CA LEU A 252 -16.26 -24.93 3.29
C LEU A 252 -16.34 -26.14 4.22
N ALA A 253 -17.41 -26.93 4.08
CA ALA A 253 -17.65 -28.09 4.91
C ALA A 253 -16.52 -29.13 4.78
N GLY A 254 -15.86 -29.43 5.90
CA GLY A 254 -14.85 -30.47 5.99
C GLY A 254 -13.49 -30.14 5.39
N VAL A 255 -13.19 -28.84 5.20
CA VAL A 255 -11.81 -28.37 4.95
C VAL A 255 -10.92 -28.72 6.13
N VAL A 256 -9.68 -29.12 5.84
CA VAL A 256 -8.64 -29.32 6.86
C VAL A 256 -7.50 -28.37 6.58
N GLU A 257 -7.22 -27.49 7.53
CA GLU A 257 -6.03 -26.64 7.50
C GLU A 257 -4.80 -27.50 7.84
N PRO A 258 -3.77 -27.50 6.98
CA PRO A 258 -2.56 -28.25 7.26
C PRO A 258 -1.75 -27.56 8.35
N ALA A 259 -1.17 -28.33 9.27
CA ALA A 259 -0.28 -27.77 10.28
C ALA A 259 0.96 -27.12 9.61
N PRO A 260 1.39 -25.90 10.02
CA PRO A 260 2.47 -25.17 9.34
C PRO A 260 3.76 -25.97 9.15
N HIS A 261 4.24 -26.63 10.22
CA HIS A 261 5.46 -27.45 10.17
C HIS A 261 5.39 -28.63 9.18
N VAL A 262 4.19 -29.16 8.91
CA VAL A 262 3.99 -30.22 7.91
C VAL A 262 4.13 -29.65 6.51
N GLN A 263 3.56 -28.47 6.25
CA GLN A 263 3.69 -27.81 4.95
C GLN A 263 5.12 -27.33 4.70
N ASP A 264 5.82 -26.82 5.72
CA ASP A 264 7.23 -26.45 5.59
C ASP A 264 8.10 -27.66 5.21
N THR A 265 7.84 -28.83 5.82
CA THR A 265 8.57 -30.06 5.49
C THR A 265 8.29 -30.51 4.04
N LYS A 266 7.04 -30.43 3.58
CA LYS A 266 6.67 -30.77 2.20
C LYS A 266 7.27 -29.78 1.19
N ASP A 267 7.19 -28.48 1.47
CA ASP A 267 7.75 -27.43 0.64
C ASP A 267 9.27 -27.58 0.49
N ALA A 268 9.98 -27.83 1.59
CA ALA A 268 11.42 -28.01 1.61
C ALA A 268 11.90 -29.20 0.75
N ALA A 269 11.04 -30.20 0.51
CA ALA A 269 11.36 -31.32 -0.37
C ALA A 269 11.40 -30.93 -1.87
N HIS A 270 10.77 -29.82 -2.24
CA HIS A 270 10.68 -29.32 -3.61
C HIS A 270 11.48 -28.03 -3.84
N ARG A 271 11.57 -27.18 -2.81
CA ARG A 271 12.16 -25.85 -2.93
C ARG A 271 13.66 -25.95 -3.24
N PRO A 272 14.12 -25.40 -4.38
CA PRO A 272 15.55 -25.32 -4.65
C PRO A 272 16.21 -24.30 -3.71
N ALA A 273 17.53 -24.42 -3.56
CA ALA A 273 18.30 -23.36 -2.91
C ALA A 273 18.11 -22.05 -3.68
N ALA A 274 17.91 -20.95 -2.96
CA ALA A 274 17.87 -19.62 -3.56
C ALA A 274 19.22 -19.31 -4.23
N PRO A 275 19.25 -18.74 -5.44
CA PRO A 275 20.48 -18.24 -6.05
C PRO A 275 21.11 -17.16 -5.18
N GLU A 276 22.44 -17.13 -5.11
CA GLU A 276 23.18 -16.16 -4.28
C GLU A 276 22.91 -14.70 -4.67
N ASP A 277 22.59 -14.44 -5.95
CA ASP A 277 22.40 -13.11 -6.47
C ASP A 277 20.93 -12.63 -6.48
N GLU A 278 19.92 -13.47 -6.23
CA GLU A 278 18.51 -13.07 -6.41
C GLU A 278 18.12 -11.82 -5.60
N GLY A 279 18.58 -11.71 -4.36
CA GLY A 279 18.35 -10.52 -3.51
C GLY A 279 18.93 -9.22 -4.09
N ASP A 280 19.98 -9.32 -4.91
CA ASP A 280 20.63 -8.20 -5.59
C ASP A 280 20.03 -7.91 -6.98
N LEU A 281 19.22 -8.83 -7.52
CA LEU A 281 18.63 -8.72 -8.87
C LEU A 281 17.29 -8.00 -8.90
N TYR A 282 16.55 -7.99 -7.79
CA TYR A 282 15.35 -7.19 -7.71
C TYR A 282 15.76 -5.71 -7.62
N PRO A 283 15.37 -4.85 -8.58
CA PRO A 283 15.64 -3.44 -8.44
C PRO A 283 15.00 -2.93 -7.15
N THR A 284 15.61 -1.95 -6.49
CA THR A 284 15.01 -1.30 -5.33
C THR A 284 13.91 -0.34 -5.79
N VAL A 285 12.74 -0.35 -5.13
CA VAL A 285 11.73 0.72 -5.31
C VAL A 285 12.21 2.05 -4.71
N PHE A 286 13.17 1.99 -3.77
CA PHE A 286 13.65 3.13 -3.02
C PHE A 286 14.80 3.83 -3.74
N SER A 287 14.70 5.16 -3.83
CA SER A 287 15.70 6.03 -4.45
C SER A 287 17.00 6.19 -3.65
N THR A 288 17.01 5.77 -2.38
CA THR A 288 18.12 6.00 -1.44
C THR A 288 18.26 4.80 -0.48
N PRO A 289 19.48 4.36 -0.14
CA PRO A 289 19.70 3.26 0.81
C PRO A 289 19.01 3.48 2.15
N GLU A 290 18.99 4.71 2.67
CA GLU A 290 18.41 5.04 3.98
C GLU A 290 16.91 4.76 4.02
N ARG A 291 16.19 5.07 2.94
CA ARG A 291 14.75 4.77 2.80
C ARG A 291 14.49 3.29 2.70
N ARG A 292 15.37 2.55 2.02
CA ARG A 292 15.29 1.10 1.92
C ARG A 292 15.52 0.46 3.29
N THR A 293 16.58 0.83 4.00
CA THR A 293 16.86 0.37 5.37
C THR A 293 15.70 0.71 6.29
N LEU A 294 15.20 1.95 6.26
CA LEU A 294 14.03 2.33 7.02
C LEU A 294 12.83 1.45 6.69
N HIS A 295 12.60 1.13 5.42
CA HIS A 295 11.54 0.23 5.03
C HIS A 295 11.78 -1.21 5.49
N LEU A 296 12.98 -1.76 5.43
CA LEU A 296 13.20 -3.17 5.77
C LEU A 296 13.34 -3.42 7.28
N GLU A 297 13.93 -2.47 8.00
CA GLU A 297 14.35 -2.63 9.39
C GLU A 297 13.59 -1.70 10.36
N GLY A 298 12.85 -0.73 9.82
CA GLY A 298 12.17 0.26 10.63
C GLY A 298 10.92 -0.25 11.33
N VAL A 299 10.74 0.21 12.57
CA VAL A 299 9.56 -0.03 13.40
C VAL A 299 8.57 1.12 13.27
N THR A 300 7.28 0.82 13.41
CA THR A 300 6.20 1.82 13.30
C THR A 300 5.62 2.11 14.67
N GLY A 301 5.48 3.39 15.02
CA GLY A 301 4.85 3.79 16.28
C GLY A 301 4.98 5.28 16.55
N VAL A 302 4.47 5.71 17.71
CA VAL A 302 4.67 7.08 18.22
C VAL A 302 6.07 7.20 18.80
N ARG A 303 6.79 8.27 18.46
CA ARG A 303 8.11 8.56 19.04
C ARG A 303 8.33 10.07 19.23
N PRO A 304 9.19 10.46 20.18
CA PRO A 304 9.65 11.85 20.28
C PRO A 304 10.65 12.16 19.15
N VAL A 305 10.38 13.20 18.37
CA VAL A 305 11.30 13.71 17.33
C VAL A 305 11.63 15.16 17.58
N PRO A 306 12.90 15.59 17.57
CA PRO A 306 13.24 17.00 17.73
C PRO A 306 12.47 17.86 16.73
N ALA A 307 11.87 18.95 17.19
CA ALA A 307 11.08 19.83 16.32
C ALA A 307 11.93 20.33 15.13
N ALA A 308 13.24 20.48 15.32
CA ALA A 308 14.19 20.87 14.27
C ALA A 308 14.44 19.79 13.21
N ALA A 309 14.22 18.50 13.51
CA ALA A 309 14.35 17.40 12.56
C ALA A 309 13.13 17.30 11.62
N LEU A 310 11.96 17.78 12.06
CA LEU A 310 10.77 17.80 11.23
C LEU A 310 10.89 18.86 10.11
N PRO A 311 10.35 18.59 8.90
CA PRO A 311 10.28 19.59 7.84
C PRO A 311 9.42 20.79 8.27
N TRP A 312 9.57 21.92 7.59
CA TRP A 312 8.68 23.05 7.84
C TRP A 312 7.27 22.75 7.33
N PRO A 313 6.23 23.33 7.97
CA PRO A 313 4.89 23.07 7.52
C PRO A 313 4.68 23.63 6.09
N HIS A 314 3.69 23.08 5.36
CA HIS A 314 3.34 23.52 4.00
C HIS A 314 1.83 23.46 3.81
N GLY A 315 1.32 24.18 2.79
CA GLY A 315 -0.12 24.22 2.51
C GLY A 315 -0.91 24.81 3.67
N LEU A 316 -0.81 26.14 3.86
CA LEU A 316 -1.37 26.95 4.96
C LEU A 316 -2.92 26.97 5.05
N PHE A 317 -3.56 25.81 4.95
CA PHE A 317 -5.00 25.64 4.96
C PHE A 317 -5.58 26.14 6.30
N LYS A 318 -6.59 27.01 6.24
CA LYS A 318 -7.21 27.67 7.40
C LYS A 318 -6.23 28.47 8.29
N CYS A 319 -5.02 28.77 7.81
CA CYS A 319 -4.13 29.70 8.49
C CYS A 319 -4.63 31.14 8.32
N GLN A 320 -4.73 31.89 9.41
CA GLN A 320 -5.07 33.31 9.35
C GLN A 320 -4.07 34.12 8.52
N TYR A 321 -2.80 33.69 8.49
CA TYR A 321 -1.72 34.32 7.74
C TYR A 321 -1.47 33.67 6.36
N ALA A 322 -2.41 32.87 5.86
CA ALA A 322 -2.26 32.16 4.59
C ALA A 322 -1.92 33.09 3.42
N GLU A 323 -2.58 34.26 3.31
CA GLU A 323 -2.31 35.22 2.23
C GLU A 323 -0.92 35.85 2.34
N ARG A 324 -0.45 36.14 3.56
CA ARG A 324 0.92 36.61 3.79
C ARG A 324 1.92 35.53 3.37
N GLY A 325 1.69 34.28 3.78
CA GLY A 325 2.51 33.14 3.35
C GLY A 325 2.52 32.93 1.83
N LYS A 326 1.37 33.05 1.16
CA LYS A 326 1.29 33.02 -0.32
C LYS A 326 2.10 34.15 -0.96
N HIS A 327 2.05 35.35 -0.40
CA HIS A 327 2.85 36.47 -0.89
C HIS A 327 4.36 36.20 -0.76
N ILE A 328 4.79 35.64 0.36
CA ILE A 328 6.18 35.20 0.58
C ILE A 328 6.57 34.14 -0.44
N ALA A 329 5.73 33.10 -0.62
CA ALA A 329 5.97 32.00 -1.56
C ALA A 329 6.13 32.48 -3.01
N ARG A 330 5.48 33.58 -3.43
CA ARG A 330 5.67 34.17 -4.77
C ARG A 330 7.09 34.66 -5.05
N SER A 331 7.88 34.91 -4.01
CA SER A 331 9.30 35.28 -4.15
C SER A 331 10.23 34.07 -4.36
N TYR A 332 9.70 32.85 -4.25
CA TYR A 332 10.42 31.60 -4.49
C TYR A 332 10.15 31.06 -5.91
N PRO A 333 11.04 30.21 -6.44
CA PRO A 333 10.86 29.58 -7.76
C PRO A 333 9.67 28.61 -7.86
N GLY A 334 9.06 28.22 -6.73
CA GLY A 334 7.95 27.28 -6.64
C GLY A 334 8.39 25.85 -6.35
N GLY A 335 7.42 24.99 -6.03
CA GLY A 335 7.64 23.61 -5.61
C GLY A 335 7.62 23.43 -4.10
N ARG A 336 7.44 22.20 -3.66
CA ARG A 336 7.16 21.87 -2.26
C ARG A 336 8.21 22.38 -1.27
N ARG A 337 9.50 22.20 -1.59
CA ARG A 337 10.60 22.69 -0.75
C ARG A 337 10.59 24.21 -0.62
N ALA A 338 10.26 24.93 -1.70
CA ALA A 338 10.11 26.38 -1.67
C ALA A 338 8.92 26.81 -0.79
N ASP A 339 7.80 26.11 -0.84
CA ASP A 339 6.64 26.41 0.00
C ASP A 339 6.94 26.22 1.50
N GLN A 340 7.69 25.17 1.84
CA GLN A 340 8.18 24.92 3.19
C GLN A 340 9.14 26.03 3.67
N THR A 341 10.11 26.43 2.83
CA THR A 341 11.02 27.53 3.15
C THR A 341 10.27 28.85 3.29
N ALA A 342 9.27 29.12 2.44
CA ALA A 342 8.42 30.30 2.55
C ALA A 342 7.63 30.32 3.87
N HIS A 343 7.20 29.16 4.36
CA HIS A 343 6.59 29.08 5.69
C HIS A 343 7.62 29.31 6.80
N ALA A 344 8.84 28.77 6.70
CA ALA A 344 9.91 29.09 7.65
C ALA A 344 10.14 30.61 7.72
N GLU A 345 10.19 31.27 6.56
CA GLU A 345 10.30 32.73 6.48
C GLU A 345 9.11 33.44 7.14
N LEU A 346 7.87 32.99 6.88
CA LEU A 346 6.68 33.51 7.56
C LEU A 346 6.81 33.37 9.08
N PHE A 347 7.17 32.19 9.57
CA PHE A 347 7.31 31.90 10.99
C PHE A 347 8.32 32.83 11.67
N ALA A 348 9.47 33.08 11.01
CA ALA A 348 10.49 33.98 11.52
C ALA A 348 10.02 35.45 11.62
N GLU A 349 9.05 35.85 10.81
CA GLU A 349 8.50 37.21 10.78
C GLU A 349 7.32 37.44 11.73
N LEU A 350 6.64 36.39 12.19
CA LEU A 350 5.48 36.53 13.06
C LEU A 350 5.88 36.99 14.47
N GLY A 351 5.12 37.94 15.00
CA GLY A 351 5.20 38.37 16.40
C GLY A 351 4.38 37.48 17.34
N ASP A 352 4.56 37.65 18.65
CA ASP A 352 3.87 36.83 19.64
C ASP A 352 2.35 37.08 19.65
N GLU A 353 1.91 38.33 19.43
CA GLU A 353 0.49 38.67 19.24
C GLU A 353 -0.12 37.98 18.01
N GLU A 354 0.65 37.89 16.93
CA GLU A 354 0.21 37.21 15.71
C GLU A 354 0.07 35.70 15.92
N PHE A 355 1.01 35.09 16.64
CA PHE A 355 0.88 33.69 17.02
C PHE A 355 -0.35 33.47 17.93
N ALA A 356 -0.56 34.30 18.95
CA ALA A 356 -1.67 34.17 19.90
C ALA A 356 -3.08 34.26 19.24
N ALA A 357 -3.18 34.93 18.08
CA ALA A 357 -4.42 35.03 17.31
C ALA A 357 -4.86 33.68 16.72
N CYS A 358 -3.94 32.74 16.50
CA CYS A 358 -4.25 31.41 15.98
C CYS A 358 -4.73 30.48 17.12
N PRO A 359 -5.92 29.84 17.01
CA PRO A 359 -6.44 28.97 18.07
C PRO A 359 -5.54 27.79 18.45
N TYR A 360 -4.68 27.36 17.51
CA TYR A 360 -3.70 26.30 17.75
C TYR A 360 -2.57 26.74 18.69
N HIS A 361 -2.24 28.02 18.78
CA HIS A 361 -1.14 28.53 19.63
C HIS A 361 -1.55 28.81 21.09
N GLN A 362 -2.82 28.59 21.42
CA GLN A 362 -3.38 28.92 22.73
C GLN A 362 -3.39 27.74 23.72
N GLY A 363 -2.88 26.56 23.30
CA GLY A 363 -2.74 25.40 24.18
C GLY A 363 -1.38 25.38 24.87
N ASP A 364 -1.31 24.75 26.04
CA ASP A 364 -0.05 24.48 26.75
C ASP A 364 0.66 23.29 26.08
N TRP A 365 1.29 23.54 24.94
CA TRP A 365 1.92 22.50 24.12
C TRP A 365 2.99 21.68 24.84
N PRO A 366 3.86 22.26 25.68
CA PRO A 366 4.77 21.47 26.51
C PRO A 366 4.05 20.40 27.34
N ALA A 367 3.02 20.79 28.09
CA ALA A 367 2.25 19.86 28.93
C ALA A 367 1.44 18.84 28.10
N ILE A 368 0.84 19.28 26.99
CA ILE A 368 0.11 18.40 26.05
C ILE A 368 1.04 17.30 25.50
N VAL A 369 2.25 17.69 25.07
CA VAL A 369 3.21 16.77 24.47
C VAL A 369 3.75 15.78 25.48
N GLU A 370 4.04 16.23 26.70
CA GLU A 370 4.46 15.36 27.80
C GLU A 370 3.40 14.28 28.07
N ALA A 371 2.12 14.65 28.15
CA ALA A 371 1.03 13.70 28.36
C ALA A 371 0.90 12.67 27.20
N VAL A 372 1.04 13.13 25.95
CA VAL A 372 0.96 12.25 24.76
C VAL A 372 2.13 11.26 24.72
N LEU A 373 3.35 11.72 25.01
CA LEU A 373 4.52 10.85 25.04
C LEU A 373 4.45 9.85 26.20
N ALA A 374 4.00 10.28 27.39
CA ALA A 374 3.82 9.39 28.53
C ALA A 374 2.81 8.27 28.22
N PHE A 375 1.70 8.59 27.52
CA PHE A 375 0.75 7.57 27.06
C PHE A 375 1.38 6.63 26.03
N ALA A 376 2.17 7.15 25.09
CA ALA A 376 2.82 6.35 24.04
C ALA A 376 3.89 5.37 24.55
N GLU A 377 4.42 5.58 25.76
CA GLU A 377 5.39 4.68 26.40
C GLU A 377 4.73 3.46 27.08
N VAL A 378 3.40 3.45 27.24
CA VAL A 378 2.67 2.36 27.89
C VAL A 378 2.10 1.41 26.85
N ASP A 379 2.33 0.11 27.08
CA ASP A 379 1.66 -0.96 26.36
C ASP A 379 0.26 -1.17 26.95
N GLU A 380 -0.78 -0.88 26.16
CA GLU A 380 -2.18 -0.95 26.61
C GLU A 380 -2.63 -2.38 26.90
N ASP A 381 -2.06 -3.37 26.22
CA ASP A 381 -2.39 -4.78 26.40
C ASP A 381 -1.71 -5.36 27.65
N GLU A 382 -0.48 -4.91 27.96
CA GLU A 382 0.25 -5.34 29.16
C GLU A 382 -0.15 -4.57 30.43
N GLU A 383 -0.42 -3.26 30.34
CA GLU A 383 -0.70 -2.36 31.46
C GLU A 383 -2.02 -1.54 31.30
N PRO A 384 -3.20 -2.19 31.19
CA PRO A 384 -4.45 -1.50 30.84
C PRO A 384 -4.91 -0.46 31.86
N GLU A 385 -4.68 -0.69 33.16
CA GLU A 385 -5.03 0.27 34.22
C GLU A 385 -4.22 1.57 34.10
N ARG A 386 -2.92 1.44 33.87
CA ARG A 386 -2.00 2.57 33.70
C ARG A 386 -2.28 3.32 32.41
N ALA A 387 -2.58 2.62 31.32
CA ALA A 387 -3.00 3.23 30.06
C ALA A 387 -4.28 4.07 30.26
N SER A 388 -5.27 3.53 31.00
CA SER A 388 -6.50 4.24 31.33
C SER A 388 -6.25 5.51 32.15
N GLU A 389 -5.39 5.44 33.18
CA GLU A 389 -5.00 6.59 34.00
C GLU A 389 -4.30 7.68 33.19
N LEU A 390 -3.34 7.32 32.33
CA LEU A 390 -2.63 8.27 31.48
C LEU A 390 -3.54 8.88 30.41
N TYR A 391 -4.48 8.11 29.85
CA TYR A 391 -5.47 8.59 28.88
C TYR A 391 -6.47 9.59 29.50
N ALA A 392 -6.71 9.52 30.81
CA ALA A 392 -7.57 10.47 31.51
C ALA A 392 -7.00 11.90 31.44
N MET A 393 -5.67 12.03 31.51
CA MET A 393 -4.92 13.29 31.42
C MET A 393 -5.47 14.37 32.37
N ASP A 394 -5.74 13.97 33.62
CA ASP A 394 -6.46 14.81 34.58
C ASP A 394 -5.70 16.05 35.03
N HIS A 395 -4.38 16.05 34.86
CA HIS A 395 -3.49 17.18 35.13
C HIS A 395 -3.60 18.29 34.07
N LEU A 396 -4.19 18.03 32.90
CA LEU A 396 -4.39 19.03 31.85
C LEU A 396 -5.72 19.77 32.01
N SER A 397 -5.75 21.03 31.57
CA SER A 397 -7.00 21.79 31.42
C SER A 397 -7.95 21.05 30.45
N PRO A 398 -9.29 21.24 30.55
CA PRO A 398 -10.23 20.59 29.65
C PRO A 398 -9.93 20.84 28.16
N ARG A 399 -9.41 22.02 27.82
CA ARG A 399 -9.01 22.38 26.46
C ARG A 399 -7.75 21.64 26.01
N ASP A 400 -6.72 21.60 26.85
CA ASP A 400 -5.45 20.96 26.51
C ASP A 400 -5.60 19.45 26.46
N ARG A 401 -6.45 18.88 27.32
CA ARG A 401 -6.87 17.48 27.26
C ARG A 401 -7.51 17.11 25.93
N GLU A 402 -8.39 17.95 25.40
CA GLU A 402 -8.98 17.74 24.07
C GLU A 402 -7.90 17.76 22.98
N TRP A 403 -6.92 18.66 23.07
CA TRP A 403 -5.78 18.67 22.14
C TRP A 403 -4.91 17.42 22.24
N ALA A 404 -4.60 16.97 23.45
CA ALA A 404 -3.81 15.77 23.69
C ALA A 404 -4.54 14.52 23.16
N ARG A 405 -5.85 14.37 23.41
CA ARG A 405 -6.66 13.28 22.82
C ARG A 405 -6.70 13.31 21.30
N ARG A 406 -6.75 14.50 20.69
CA ARG A 406 -6.63 14.63 19.23
C ARG A 406 -5.26 14.26 18.70
N MET A 407 -4.20 14.38 19.48
CA MET A 407 -2.88 13.90 19.09
C MET A 407 -2.80 12.36 19.08
N LEU A 408 -3.60 11.70 19.92
CA LEU A 408 -3.71 10.23 19.95
C LEU A 408 -4.64 9.66 18.87
N SER A 409 -5.70 10.37 18.49
CA SER A 409 -6.62 9.91 17.44
C SER A 409 -6.29 10.41 16.03
N ASP A 410 -5.67 11.59 15.92
CA ASP A 410 -5.20 12.19 14.67
C ASP A 410 -3.71 12.51 14.79
N HIS A 411 -2.88 11.50 14.61
CA HIS A 411 -1.43 11.61 14.75
C HIS A 411 -0.80 12.60 13.76
N ILE A 412 0.37 13.14 14.13
CA ILE A 412 1.27 13.78 13.16
C ILE A 412 2.06 12.66 12.48
N TRP A 413 1.80 12.42 11.20
CA TRP A 413 2.41 11.30 10.47
C TRP A 413 3.72 11.71 9.81
N TRP A 414 4.82 11.05 10.21
CA TRP A 414 6.14 11.30 9.66
C TRP A 414 7.08 10.08 9.78
N ASP A 415 7.59 9.62 8.64
CA ASP A 415 8.67 8.65 8.57
C ASP A 415 10.04 9.34 8.61
N ASP A 416 11.03 8.70 9.22
CA ASP A 416 12.39 9.26 9.32
C ASP A 416 12.95 9.64 7.94
N GLY A 417 13.47 10.86 7.84
CA GLY A 417 14.01 11.39 6.58
C GLY A 417 12.96 11.77 5.53
N SER A 418 11.67 11.66 5.83
CA SER A 418 10.62 12.18 4.96
C SER A 418 10.71 13.70 4.86
N THR A 419 10.57 14.23 3.66
CA THR A 419 10.59 15.69 3.41
C THR A 419 9.27 16.35 3.79
N THR A 420 8.25 15.59 4.21
CA THR A 420 6.95 16.09 4.64
C THR A 420 6.34 15.24 5.74
N PHE A 421 5.54 15.88 6.58
CA PHE A 421 4.57 15.19 7.44
C PHE A 421 3.14 15.57 7.05
N THR A 422 2.16 14.77 7.45
CA THR A 422 0.72 15.05 7.29
C THR A 422 0.02 15.24 8.65
N ASN A 423 -1.22 15.73 8.62
CA ASN A 423 -2.10 15.97 9.78
C ASN A 423 -1.59 16.91 10.89
N GLY A 424 -0.40 17.51 10.78
CA GLY A 424 0.22 18.25 11.89
C GLY A 424 0.48 19.75 11.69
N GLN A 425 0.16 20.35 10.53
CA GLN A 425 0.82 21.60 10.09
C GLN A 425 0.74 22.74 11.12
N HIS A 426 -0.45 23.02 11.65
CA HIS A 426 -0.68 24.04 12.68
C HIS A 426 -0.15 23.65 14.06
N ARG A 427 -0.27 22.36 14.41
CA ARG A 427 0.18 21.83 15.70
C ARG A 427 1.69 21.91 15.83
N VAL A 428 2.42 21.49 14.79
CA VAL A 428 3.89 21.62 14.71
C VAL A 428 4.31 23.10 14.75
N CYS A 429 3.60 24.00 14.05
CA CYS A 429 3.87 25.44 14.12
C CYS A 429 3.71 25.97 15.56
N ALA A 430 2.65 25.56 16.25
CA ALA A 430 2.40 25.97 17.63
C ALA A 430 3.42 25.39 18.62
N MET A 431 3.78 24.12 18.50
CA MET A 431 4.82 23.46 19.29
C MET A 431 6.19 24.13 19.11
N ARG A 432 6.55 24.49 17.87
CA ARG A 432 7.79 25.24 17.59
C ARG A 432 7.80 26.60 18.28
N GLN A 433 6.69 27.34 18.23
CA GLN A 433 6.58 28.64 18.91
C GLN A 433 6.59 28.48 20.44
N ALA A 434 6.02 27.40 20.96
CA ALA A 434 6.04 27.07 22.38
C ALA A 434 7.37 26.44 22.86
N ALA A 435 8.41 26.43 22.01
CA ALA A 435 9.73 25.86 22.29
C ALA A 435 9.71 24.39 22.76
N VAL A 436 8.75 23.61 22.27
CA VAL A 436 8.71 22.15 22.49
C VAL A 436 9.93 21.53 21.83
N ALA A 437 10.78 20.90 22.63
CA ALA A 437 12.02 20.29 22.15
C ALA A 437 11.73 19.09 21.23
N ASN A 438 10.86 18.17 21.67
CA ASN A 438 10.52 16.94 20.96
C ASN A 438 9.02 16.88 20.68
N VAL A 439 8.65 16.69 19.43
CA VAL A 439 7.28 16.56 18.95
C VAL A 439 6.93 15.06 18.86
N PRO A 440 5.78 14.62 19.39
CA PRO A 440 5.31 13.26 19.21
C PRO A 440 4.83 13.09 17.77
N VAL A 441 5.44 12.16 17.04
CA VAL A 441 5.07 11.81 15.67
C VAL A 441 4.87 10.31 15.56
N TYR A 442 3.90 9.92 14.74
CA TYR A 442 3.67 8.53 14.37
C TYR A 442 4.31 8.25 13.01
N GLY A 443 5.06 7.17 12.90
CA GLY A 443 5.57 6.71 11.61
C GLY A 443 6.72 5.73 11.76
N ARG A 444 7.33 5.38 10.62
CA ARG A 444 8.45 4.45 10.58
C ARG A 444 9.75 5.13 11.01
N HIS A 445 10.54 4.42 11.82
CA HIS A 445 11.86 4.87 12.27
C HIS A 445 12.83 3.72 12.52
N LEU A 446 14.12 4.04 12.51
CA LEU A 446 15.17 3.11 12.90
C LEU A 446 15.51 3.31 14.39
N PRO A 447 15.43 2.25 15.23
CA PRO A 447 15.82 2.35 16.62
C PRO A 447 17.27 2.84 16.78
N GLY A 448 17.51 3.80 17.68
CA GLY A 448 18.85 4.31 17.98
C GLY A 448 19.38 5.35 16.98
N GLN A 449 18.60 5.77 15.98
CA GLN A 449 18.97 6.88 15.11
C GLN A 449 19.07 8.19 15.90
N GLN A 450 20.23 8.84 15.85
CA GLN A 450 20.42 10.15 16.48
C GLN A 450 19.82 11.24 15.60
N HIS A 451 18.93 12.04 16.19
CA HIS A 451 18.45 13.27 15.58
C HIS A 451 19.33 14.45 16.01
N PRO A 452 19.42 15.50 15.18
CA PRO A 452 20.10 16.73 15.58
C PRO A 452 19.46 17.31 16.84
N ASP A 453 20.29 17.92 17.69
CA ASP A 453 19.85 18.60 18.91
C ASP A 453 18.72 19.59 18.63
N ALA A 454 17.86 19.79 19.64
CA ALA A 454 16.84 20.82 19.60
C ALA A 454 17.50 22.20 19.34
N ARG A 455 16.88 22.98 18.44
CA ARG A 455 17.30 24.34 18.11
C ARG A 455 16.15 25.30 18.36
N ASP A 456 16.48 26.54 18.69
CA ASP A 456 15.51 27.62 18.72
C ASP A 456 14.77 27.69 17.37
N ALA A 457 13.44 27.72 17.40
CA ALA A 457 12.63 27.61 16.20
C ALA A 457 12.79 28.83 15.27
N ARG A 458 12.96 30.03 15.82
CA ARG A 458 13.15 31.26 15.02
C ARG A 458 14.54 31.28 14.39
N GLU A 459 15.57 30.86 15.11
CA GLU A 459 16.91 30.69 14.56
C GLU A 459 16.91 29.64 13.45
N HIS A 460 16.34 28.46 13.71
CA HIS A 460 16.22 27.39 12.72
C HIS A 460 15.46 27.86 11.47
N ALA A 461 14.40 28.66 11.63
CA ALA A 461 13.66 29.23 10.51
C ALA A 461 14.54 30.13 9.63
N ARG A 462 15.30 31.04 10.24
CA ARG A 462 16.23 31.94 9.53
C ARG A 462 17.31 31.15 8.80
N THR A 463 17.96 30.21 9.49
CA THR A 463 18.99 29.35 8.87
C THR A 463 18.44 28.53 7.71
N THR A 464 17.19 28.06 7.80
CA THR A 464 16.53 27.33 6.70
C THR A 464 16.42 28.20 5.45
N VAL A 465 16.00 29.46 5.61
CA VAL A 465 15.85 30.41 4.49
C VAL A 465 17.22 30.75 3.88
N GLU A 466 18.22 31.03 4.71
CA GLU A 466 19.59 31.32 4.26
C GLU A 466 20.22 30.15 3.52
N LYS A 467 20.08 28.94 4.06
CA LYS A 467 20.57 27.70 3.44
C LYS A 467 19.91 27.47 2.09
N TYR A 468 18.59 27.63 2.00
CA TYR A 468 17.86 27.46 0.74
C TYR A 468 18.38 28.39 -0.35
N TRP A 469 18.55 29.69 -0.06
CA TRP A 469 19.04 30.64 -1.06
C TRP A 469 20.50 30.42 -1.42
N THR A 470 21.33 30.01 -0.46
CA THR A 470 22.72 29.61 -0.73
C THR A 470 22.77 28.43 -1.69
N GLU A 471 22.04 27.36 -1.41
CA GLU A 471 21.97 26.17 -2.28
C GLU A 471 21.41 26.51 -3.67
N ARG A 472 20.37 27.36 -3.74
CA ARG A 472 19.83 27.79 -5.03
C ARG A 472 20.85 28.55 -5.87
N LEU A 473 21.68 29.39 -5.25
CA LEU A 473 22.76 30.06 -5.95
C LEU A 473 23.86 29.08 -6.39
N VAL A 474 24.15 28.06 -5.58
CA VAL A 474 25.06 26.97 -5.97
C VAL A 474 24.52 26.21 -7.19
N ASP A 475 23.21 25.90 -7.22
CA ASP A 475 22.59 25.24 -8.37
C ASP A 475 22.68 26.08 -9.66
N LEU A 476 22.65 27.41 -9.53
CA LEU A 476 22.68 28.33 -10.66
C LEU A 476 24.09 28.64 -11.16
N TRP A 477 25.04 28.79 -10.26
CA TRP A 477 26.37 29.35 -10.55
C TRP A 477 27.53 28.41 -10.19
N GLY A 478 27.24 27.23 -9.64
CA GLY A 478 28.23 26.32 -9.08
C GLY A 478 28.67 26.71 -7.66
N PRO A 479 29.40 25.83 -6.94
CA PRO A 479 29.90 26.12 -5.60
C PRO A 479 30.96 27.23 -5.63
N GLY A 480 30.99 28.10 -4.60
CA GLY A 480 31.98 29.16 -4.48
C GLY A 480 31.63 30.25 -3.46
N PRO A 481 32.49 31.27 -3.30
CA PRO A 481 32.34 32.30 -2.28
C PRO A 481 31.16 33.26 -2.55
N TRP A 482 30.68 33.34 -3.79
CA TRP A 482 29.57 34.21 -4.17
C TRP A 482 28.20 33.68 -3.68
N PRO A 483 27.82 32.41 -3.92
CA PRO A 483 26.66 31.79 -3.29
C PRO A 483 26.60 31.96 -1.76
N GLU A 484 27.71 31.68 -1.06
CA GLU A 484 27.79 31.76 0.40
C GLU A 484 27.58 33.18 0.93
N ARG A 485 28.13 34.18 0.22
CA ARG A 485 27.96 35.59 0.61
C ARG A 485 26.57 36.12 0.26
N LEU A 486 26.06 35.81 -0.93
CA LEU A 486 24.81 36.37 -1.45
C LEU A 486 23.55 35.66 -0.94
N GLY A 487 23.64 34.39 -0.55
CA GLY A 487 22.53 33.61 0.01
C GLY A 487 21.85 34.31 1.20
N PRO A 488 22.61 34.74 2.23
CA PRO A 488 22.06 35.53 3.34
C PRO A 488 21.44 36.86 2.92
N PHE A 489 21.99 37.55 1.90
CA PHE A 489 21.38 38.78 1.38
C PHE A 489 20.05 38.51 0.68
N LEU A 490 19.93 37.43 -0.09
CA LEU A 490 18.67 37.02 -0.71
C LEU A 490 17.64 36.59 0.32
N ALA A 491 18.07 35.91 1.38
CA ALA A 491 17.22 35.56 2.52
C ALA A 491 16.63 36.83 3.17
N ARG A 492 17.46 37.85 3.39
CA ARG A 492 17.04 39.10 4.03
C ARG A 492 16.23 40.03 3.14
N TYR A 493 16.58 40.15 1.85
CA TYR A 493 16.02 41.16 0.96
C TYR A 493 15.30 40.53 -0.24
N ARG A 494 13.97 40.38 -0.11
CA ARG A 494 13.11 39.74 -1.13
C ARG A 494 13.25 40.33 -2.54
N ILE A 495 13.46 41.64 -2.65
CA ILE A 495 13.60 42.34 -3.94
C ILE A 495 14.78 41.81 -4.77
N LEU A 496 15.83 41.31 -4.11
CA LEU A 496 17.01 40.75 -4.77
C LEU A 496 16.75 39.38 -5.40
N ARG A 497 15.62 38.73 -5.08
CA ARG A 497 15.22 37.43 -5.65
C ARG A 497 14.60 37.56 -7.04
N TRP A 498 14.02 38.71 -7.36
CA TRP A 498 13.30 38.97 -8.62
C TRP A 498 14.12 38.75 -9.91
N PRO A 499 15.41 39.13 -9.98
CA PRO A 499 16.22 38.88 -11.18
C PRO A 499 16.68 37.42 -11.34
N LEU A 500 16.44 36.54 -10.35
CA LEU A 500 16.89 35.15 -10.43
C LEU A 500 15.99 34.32 -11.36
N PRO A 501 16.59 33.46 -12.20
CA PRO A 501 15.83 32.60 -13.09
C PRO A 501 14.95 31.63 -12.30
N ARG A 502 13.69 31.53 -12.70
CA ARG A 502 12.76 30.50 -12.22
C ARG A 502 12.99 29.22 -13.03
N PRO A 503 12.99 28.03 -12.40
CA PRO A 503 13.03 26.78 -13.13
C PRO A 503 11.83 26.75 -14.09
N ASP A 504 12.07 26.36 -15.34
CA ASP A 504 11.00 26.16 -16.31
C ASP A 504 9.99 25.18 -15.71
N ARG A 505 8.72 25.60 -15.64
CA ARG A 505 7.61 24.70 -15.32
C ARG A 505 7.46 23.74 -16.51
N ARG A 506 8.16 22.61 -16.48
CA ARG A 506 7.88 21.47 -17.36
C ARG A 506 6.79 20.61 -16.77
#